data_AF-A0A972F2M7-F1
#
_entry.id   AF-A0A972F2M7-F1
#
_cell.length_a   1.000
_cell.length_b   1.000
_cell.length_c   1.000
_cell.angle_alpha   90.00
_cell.angle_beta   90.00
_cell.angle_gamma   90.00
#
_symmetry.space_group_name_H-M   'P 1'
#
loop_
_entity.id
_entity.type
_entity.pdbx_description
1 polymer ?
#
loop_
_entity_poly.entity_id
_entity_poly.type
_entity_poly.pdbx_seq_one_letter_code
_entity_poly.pdbx_strand_id
1 'polypeptide(L)'
;METLKRIAVHGIIIALSGIALLWGNTLARQKEQFSRGEEARSRGDFIAAVAGYETAIRMYTPWSPLVDRSAGRLWALGEEMERNRDGERALVAYRSLRSSWYAVRGLTSPGTHWIALCDTKIAKLVAKRSHVQ
;
A
#
# COMPACT_ATOMS: atom_id res chain seq x y z
N MET A 1 -37.06 29.24 6.46
CA MET A 1 -35.73 28.93 7.05
C MET A 1 -35.67 27.53 7.67
N GLU A 2 -36.65 27.10 8.47
CA GLU A 2 -36.62 25.76 9.10
C GLU A 2 -36.60 24.59 8.12
N THR A 3 -37.41 24.63 7.05
CA THR A 3 -37.45 23.57 6.03
C THR A 3 -36.11 23.42 5.31
N LEU A 4 -35.46 24.55 4.97
CA LEU A 4 -34.14 24.56 4.35
C LEU A 4 -33.08 23.97 5.27
N LYS A 5 -33.12 24.30 6.57
CA LYS A 5 -32.23 23.72 7.59
C LYS A 5 -32.44 22.21 7.72
N ARG A 6 -33.69 21.74 7.73
CA ARG A 6 -34.01 20.30 7.79
C ARG A 6 -33.48 19.57 6.55
N ILE A 7 -33.72 20.10 5.35
CA ILE A 7 -33.21 19.49 4.10
C ILE A 7 -31.68 19.41 4.12
N ALA A 8 -31.00 20.48 4.53
CA ALA A 8 -29.54 20.49 4.63
C ALA A 8 -29.01 19.43 5.62
N VAL A 9 -29.65 19.29 6.79
CA VAL A 9 -29.27 18.27 7.78
C VAL A 9 -29.44 16.86 7.23
N HIS A 10 -30.60 16.55 6.61
CA HIS A 10 -30.83 15.22 6.05
C HIS A 10 -29.87 14.92 4.89
N GLY A 11 -29.59 15.93 4.04
CA GLY A 11 -28.60 15.80 2.97
C GLY A 11 -27.21 15.49 3.49
N ILE A 12 -26.75 16.18 4.54
CA ILE A 12 -25.47 15.90 5.20
C ILE A 12 -25.45 14.50 5.79
N ILE A 13 -26.51 14.06 6.47
CA ILE A 13 -26.59 12.71 7.04
C ILE A 13 -26.45 11.66 5.94
N ILE A 14 -27.21 11.79 4.85
CA ILE A 14 -27.16 10.86 3.72
C ILE A 14 -25.75 10.82 3.11
N ALA A 15 -25.13 11.99 2.91
CA ALA A 15 -23.77 12.08 2.37
C ALA A 15 -22.75 11.40 3.29
N LEU A 16 -22.81 11.65 4.60
CA LEU A 16 -21.92 11.03 5.59
C LEU A 16 -22.13 9.51 5.67
N SER A 17 -23.39 9.05 5.63
CA SER A 17 -23.70 7.61 5.57
C SER A 17 -23.13 6.97 4.32
N GLY A 18 -23.23 7.62 3.15
CA GLY A 18 -22.63 7.15 1.91
C GLY A 18 -21.10 7.03 2.02
N ILE A 19 -20.43 8.06 2.55
CA ILE A 19 -18.98 8.04 2.79
C ILE A 19 -18.59 6.90 3.74
N ALA A 20 -19.34 6.72 4.84
CA ALA A 20 -19.07 5.67 5.82
C ALA A 20 -19.20 4.27 5.21
N LEU A 21 -20.22 4.03 4.38
CA LEU A 21 -20.42 2.74 3.70
C LEU A 21 -19.30 2.45 2.69
N LEU A 22 -18.90 3.45 1.89
CA LEU A 22 -17.78 3.31 0.95
C LEU A 22 -16.47 3.04 1.69
N TRP A 23 -16.20 3.80 2.76
CA TRP A 23 -15.00 3.63 3.59
C TRP A 23 -14.96 2.23 4.22
N GLY A 24 -16.07 1.78 4.82
CA GLY A 24 -16.17 0.45 5.44
C GLY A 24 -15.98 -0.69 4.44
N ASN A 25 -16.59 -0.59 3.25
CA ASN A 25 -16.41 -1.59 2.19
C ASN A 25 -14.97 -1.63 1.67
N THR A 26 -14.33 -0.47 1.44
CA THR A 26 -12.92 -0.43 1.03
C THR A 26 -12.02 -1.02 2.11
N LEU A 27 -12.27 -0.72 3.40
CA LEU A 27 -11.50 -1.28 4.51
C LEU A 27 -11.64 -2.81 4.58
N ALA A 28 -12.84 -3.35 4.39
CA ALA A 28 -13.07 -4.80 4.37
C ALA A 28 -12.28 -5.48 3.25
N ARG A 29 -12.30 -4.92 2.03
CA ARG A 29 -11.53 -5.41 0.89
C ARG A 29 -10.02 -5.28 1.12
N GLN A 30 -9.58 -4.16 1.71
CA GLN A 30 -8.17 -3.95 2.06
C GLN A 30 -7.67 -5.03 3.03
N LYS A 31 -8.47 -5.37 4.05
CA LYS A 31 -8.16 -6.43 5.01
C LYS A 31 -8.03 -7.79 4.32
N GLU A 32 -8.91 -8.09 3.38
CA GLU A 32 -8.84 -9.32 2.60
C GLU A 32 -7.54 -9.40 1.78
N GLN A 33 -7.17 -8.32 1.07
CA GLN A 33 -5.93 -8.30 0.28
C GLN A 33 -4.68 -8.41 1.15
N PHE A 34 -4.69 -7.78 2.33
CA PHE A 34 -3.61 -7.96 3.30
C PHE A 34 -3.50 -9.42 3.77
N SER A 35 -4.63 -10.07 4.09
CA SER A 35 -4.66 -11.49 4.48
C SER A 35 -4.09 -12.39 3.38
N ARG A 36 -4.51 -12.16 2.13
CA ARG A 36 -3.99 -12.90 0.96
C ARG A 36 -2.47 -12.72 0.82
N GLY A 37 -1.95 -11.53 1.12
CA GLY A 37 -0.52 -11.25 1.17
C GLY A 37 0.21 -12.05 2.26
N GLU A 38 -0.32 -12.06 3.49
CA GLU A 38 0.25 -12.84 4.60
C GLU A 38 0.20 -14.35 4.33
N GLU A 39 -0.90 -14.85 3.75
CA GLU A 39 -1.06 -16.25 3.38
C GLU A 39 -0.13 -16.67 2.24
N ALA A 40 0.05 -15.81 1.23
CA ALA A 40 1.04 -16.06 0.19
C ALA A 40 2.46 -16.06 0.75
N ARG A 41 2.76 -15.12 1.66
CA ARG A 41 4.06 -15.07 2.35
C ARG A 41 4.32 -16.34 3.16
N SER A 42 3.33 -16.85 3.90
CA SER A 42 3.50 -18.07 4.70
C SER A 42 3.73 -19.32 3.84
N ARG A 43 3.26 -19.33 2.60
CA ARG A 43 3.53 -20.37 1.60
C ARG A 43 4.85 -20.17 0.83
N GLY A 44 5.58 -19.08 1.08
CA GLY A 44 6.79 -18.74 0.32
C GLY A 44 6.53 -18.21 -1.09
N ASP A 45 5.28 -17.91 -1.44
CA ASP A 45 4.91 -17.34 -2.73
C ASP A 45 5.18 -15.83 -2.74
N PHE A 46 6.41 -15.48 -3.10
CA PHE A 46 6.90 -14.11 -3.10
C PHE A 46 6.05 -13.17 -3.98
N ILE A 47 5.69 -13.60 -5.20
CA ILE A 47 4.98 -12.73 -6.15
C ILE A 47 3.55 -12.48 -5.67
N ALA A 48 2.84 -13.51 -5.20
CA ALA A 48 1.51 -13.34 -4.67
C ALA A 48 1.51 -12.52 -3.37
N ALA A 49 2.54 -12.66 -2.52
CA ALA A 49 2.70 -11.84 -1.32
C ALA A 49 2.86 -10.35 -1.67
N VAL A 50 3.75 -10.03 -2.62
CA VAL A 50 3.95 -8.66 -3.10
C VAL A 50 2.65 -8.08 -3.64
N ALA A 51 1.93 -8.82 -4.49
CA ALA A 51 0.68 -8.37 -5.10
C ALA A 51 -0.41 -8.08 -4.05
N GLY A 52 -0.54 -8.93 -3.01
CA GLY A 52 -1.51 -8.73 -1.93
C GLY A 52 -1.25 -7.45 -1.13
N TYR A 53 0.00 -7.23 -0.72
CA TYR A 53 0.38 -6.02 0.03
C TYR A 53 0.29 -4.75 -0.83
N GLU A 54 0.73 -4.79 -2.09
CA GLU A 54 0.60 -3.67 -3.02
C GLU A 54 -0.86 -3.27 -3.21
N THR A 55 -1.74 -4.24 -3.41
CA THR A 55 -3.18 -4.00 -3.55
C THR A 55 -3.77 -3.39 -2.28
N ALA A 56 -3.35 -3.88 -1.10
CA ALA A 56 -3.79 -3.31 0.18
C ALA A 56 -3.35 -1.85 0.37
N ILE A 57 -2.15 -1.45 -0.09
CA ILE A 57 -1.73 -0.04 -0.06
C ILE A 57 -2.57 0.80 -1.03
N ARG A 58 -2.78 0.29 -2.26
CA ARG A 58 -3.56 0.97 -3.31
C ARG A 58 -5.02 1.19 -2.91
N MET A 59 -5.58 0.33 -2.06
CA MET A 59 -6.87 0.55 -1.38
C MET A 59 -6.73 1.57 -0.23
N TYR A 60 -6.13 2.74 -0.54
CA TYR A 60 -5.81 3.74 0.46
C TYR A 60 -7.07 4.19 1.18
N THR A 61 -7.08 3.93 2.48
CA THR A 61 -8.17 4.22 3.38
C THR A 61 -7.58 5.03 4.52
N PRO A 62 -7.85 6.35 4.61
CA PRO A 62 -7.33 7.18 5.69
C PRO A 62 -7.57 6.55 7.07
N TRP A 63 -6.58 6.66 7.95
CA TRP A 63 -6.55 6.07 9.30
C TRP A 63 -6.54 4.54 9.38
N SER A 64 -6.53 3.82 8.25
CA SER A 64 -6.35 2.36 8.27
C SER A 64 -4.91 1.99 8.64
N PRO A 65 -4.69 1.14 9.66
CA PRO A 65 -3.36 0.65 10.00
C PRO A 65 -2.82 -0.33 8.95
N LEU A 66 -3.66 -0.84 8.06
CA LEU A 66 -3.28 -1.86 7.08
C LEU A 66 -2.39 -1.30 5.96
N VAL A 67 -2.51 -0.01 5.64
CA VAL A 67 -1.65 0.63 4.63
C VAL A 67 -0.19 0.58 5.10
N ASP A 68 0.08 1.11 6.29
CA ASP A 68 1.45 1.15 6.83
C ASP A 68 1.99 -0.25 7.16
N ARG A 69 1.14 -1.16 7.64
CA ARG A 69 1.55 -2.56 7.83
C ARG A 69 1.94 -3.22 6.51
N SER A 70 1.17 -3.03 5.45
CA SER A 70 1.47 -3.56 4.12
C SER A 70 2.80 -2.99 3.58
N ALA A 71 3.02 -1.70 3.78
CA ALA A 71 4.28 -1.04 3.42
C ALA A 71 5.47 -1.66 4.17
N GLY A 72 5.34 -1.84 5.49
CA GLY A 72 6.35 -2.52 6.30
C GLY A 72 6.59 -3.97 5.87
N ARG A 73 5.54 -4.71 5.46
CA ARG A 73 5.69 -6.08 4.95
C ARG A 73 6.45 -6.14 3.63
N LEU A 74 6.15 -5.25 2.68
CA LEU A 74 6.90 -5.13 1.41
C LEU A 74 8.35 -4.74 1.64
N TRP A 75 8.60 -3.79 2.54
CA TRP A 75 9.95 -3.41 2.93
C TRP A 75 10.73 -4.60 3.48
N ALA A 76 10.15 -5.32 4.45
CA ALA A 76 10.77 -6.49 5.05
C ALA A 76 11.05 -7.61 4.04
N LEU A 77 10.16 -7.81 3.05
CA LEU A 77 10.40 -8.75 1.94
C LEU A 77 11.60 -8.31 1.09
N GLY A 78 11.70 -7.03 0.76
CA GLY A 78 12.87 -6.49 0.05
C GLY A 78 14.18 -6.75 0.79
N GLU A 79 14.21 -6.45 2.09
CA GLU A 79 15.41 -6.69 2.92
C GLU A 79 15.75 -8.17 3.07
N GLU A 80 14.74 -9.03 3.15
CA GLU A 80 14.91 -10.48 3.19
C GLU A 80 15.56 -11.01 1.91
N MET A 81 15.07 -10.57 0.74
CA MET A 81 15.65 -10.97 -0.55
C MET A 81 17.07 -10.42 -0.71
N GLU A 82 17.37 -9.21 -0.24
CA GLU A 82 18.74 -8.69 -0.21
C GLU A 82 19.68 -9.57 0.63
N ARG A 83 19.25 -9.99 1.84
CA ARG A 83 20.04 -10.88 2.70
C ARG A 83 20.28 -12.24 2.04
N ASN A 84 19.29 -12.73 1.29
CA ASN A 84 19.38 -13.98 0.54
C ASN A 84 20.17 -13.85 -0.78
N ARG A 85 20.75 -12.67 -1.05
CA ARG A 85 21.46 -12.35 -2.30
C ARG A 85 20.60 -12.42 -3.56
N ASP A 86 19.27 -12.38 -3.42
CA ASP A 86 18.31 -12.31 -4.51
C ASP A 86 17.99 -10.84 -4.83
N GLY A 87 18.91 -10.19 -5.55
CA GLY A 87 18.78 -8.78 -5.91
C GLY A 87 17.58 -8.49 -6.82
N GLU A 88 17.17 -9.43 -7.66
CA GLU A 88 16.04 -9.26 -8.57
C GLU A 88 14.72 -9.21 -7.79
N ARG A 89 14.49 -10.16 -6.87
CA ARG A 89 13.29 -10.12 -6.02
C ARG A 89 13.31 -8.94 -5.07
N ALA A 90 14.47 -8.55 -4.53
CA ALA A 90 14.59 -7.34 -3.74
C ALA A 90 14.14 -6.09 -4.53
N LEU A 91 14.57 -5.96 -5.78
CA LEU A 91 14.14 -4.87 -6.67
C LEU A 91 12.64 -4.89 -6.94
N VAL A 92 12.04 -6.06 -7.11
CA VAL A 92 10.58 -6.19 -7.30
C VAL A 92 9.85 -5.64 -6.08
N ALA A 93 10.20 -6.07 -4.86
CA ALA A 93 9.55 -5.62 -3.63
C ALA A 93 9.65 -4.09 -3.45
N TYR A 94 10.85 -3.52 -3.62
CA TYR A 94 11.04 -2.07 -3.45
C TYR A 94 10.35 -1.24 -4.54
N ARG A 95 10.33 -1.71 -5.79
CA ARG A 95 9.62 -1.03 -6.88
C ARG A 95 8.11 -1.08 -6.67
N SER A 96 7.57 -2.23 -6.24
CA SER A 96 6.15 -2.37 -5.89
C SER A 96 5.76 -1.49 -4.71
N LEU A 97 6.58 -1.43 -3.66
CA LEU A 97 6.32 -0.52 -2.54
C LEU A 97 6.27 0.94 -2.99
N ARG A 98 7.28 1.36 -3.77
CA ARG A 98 7.36 2.72 -4.30
C ARG A 98 6.19 3.05 -5.22
N SER A 99 5.87 2.16 -6.17
CA SER A 99 4.77 2.38 -7.13
C SER A 99 3.41 2.43 -6.44
N SER A 100 3.20 1.63 -5.39
CA SER A 100 1.97 1.64 -4.60
C SER A 100 1.69 3.01 -3.99
N TRP A 101 2.73 3.65 -3.43
CA TRP A 101 2.60 5.00 -2.88
C TRP A 101 2.43 6.08 -3.94
N TYR A 102 3.06 5.94 -5.12
CA TYR A 102 2.79 6.83 -6.24
C TYR A 102 1.33 6.72 -6.72
N ALA A 103 0.75 5.52 -6.72
CA ALA A 103 -0.60 5.26 -7.21
C ALA A 103 -1.72 5.88 -6.34
N VAL A 104 -1.43 6.22 -5.09
CA VAL A 104 -2.42 6.77 -4.13
C VAL A 104 -2.20 8.25 -3.83
N ARG A 105 -1.32 8.91 -4.59
CA ARG A 105 -1.16 10.37 -4.52
C ARG A 105 -2.39 11.07 -5.09
N GLY A 106 -2.77 12.18 -4.48
CA GLY A 106 -3.87 13.02 -4.92
C GLY A 106 -3.73 14.40 -4.29
N LEU A 107 -4.75 14.81 -3.51
CA LEU A 107 -4.67 16.06 -2.72
C LEU A 107 -3.56 16.00 -1.66
N THR A 108 -3.23 14.80 -1.17
CA THR A 108 -2.12 14.55 -0.25
C THR A 108 -1.07 13.65 -0.91
N SER A 109 0.13 13.63 -0.33
CA SER A 109 1.22 12.74 -0.74
C SER A 109 1.60 11.82 0.41
N PRO A 110 0.79 10.78 0.71
CA PRO A 110 1.13 9.83 1.76
C PRO A 110 2.35 8.97 1.36
N GLY A 111 3.07 8.46 2.36
CA GLY A 111 4.17 7.51 2.15
C GLY A 111 5.46 8.09 1.56
N THR A 112 5.69 9.41 1.61
CA THR A 112 6.93 10.05 1.10
C THR A 112 8.21 9.46 1.72
N HIS A 113 8.18 9.12 3.00
CA HIS A 113 9.27 8.42 3.69
C HIS A 113 9.61 7.07 3.02
N TRP A 114 8.60 6.25 2.73
CA TRP A 114 8.79 4.96 2.06
C TRP A 114 9.39 5.12 0.67
N ILE A 115 8.94 6.12 -0.08
CA ILE A 115 9.47 6.42 -1.42
C ILE A 115 10.96 6.74 -1.36
N ALA A 116 11.38 7.62 -0.44
CA ALA A 116 12.79 7.98 -0.29
C ALA A 116 13.68 6.78 0.11
N LEU A 117 13.20 5.93 1.00
CA LEU A 117 13.89 4.68 1.36
C LEU A 117 14.03 3.74 0.16
N CYS A 118 12.96 3.53 -0.60
CA CYS A 118 12.97 2.69 -1.79
C CYS A 118 13.89 3.23 -2.88
N ASP A 119 13.90 4.54 -3.14
CA ASP A 119 14.78 5.16 -4.13
C ASP A 119 16.26 4.89 -3.80
N THR A 120 16.62 5.02 -2.52
CA THR A 120 17.98 4.70 -2.03
C THR A 120 18.34 3.23 -2.28
N LYS A 121 17.45 2.29 -1.91
CA LYS A 121 17.68 0.85 -2.07
C LYS A 121 17.76 0.43 -3.54
N ILE A 122 16.83 0.91 -4.36
CA ILE A 122 16.79 0.60 -5.80
C ILE A 122 18.05 1.11 -6.49
N ALA A 123 18.49 2.34 -6.22
CA ALA A 123 19.71 2.89 -6.80
C ALA A 123 20.94 2.04 -6.48
N LYS A 124 21.09 1.63 -5.20
CA LYS A 124 22.19 0.74 -4.77
C LYS A 124 22.17 -0.61 -5.49
N LEU A 125 21.01 -1.25 -5.60
CA LEU A 125 20.87 -2.56 -6.24
C LEU A 125 21.11 -2.50 -7.76
N VAL A 126 20.62 -1.45 -8.43
CA VAL A 126 20.85 -1.24 -9.86
C VAL A 126 22.34 -0.99 -10.15
N ALA A 127 23.00 -0.14 -9.36
CA ALA A 127 24.44 0.12 -9.52
C ALA A 127 25.27 -1.16 -9.32
N LYS A 128 24.95 -1.96 -8.30
CA LYS A 128 25.63 -3.24 -8.08
C LYS A 128 25.48 -4.19 -9.26
N ARG A 129 24.33 -4.20 -9.93
CA ARG A 129 24.08 -5.04 -11.12
C ARG A 129 24.87 -4.57 -12.34
N SER A 130 24.98 -3.26 -12.58
CA SER A 130 25.72 -2.72 -13.73
C SER A 130 27.23 -2.95 -13.66
N HIS A 131 27.80 -3.17 -12.48
CA HIS A 131 29.23 -3.47 -12.29
C HIS A 131 29.60 -4.95 -12.42
N VAL A 132 28.61 -5.84 -12.60
CA VAL A 132 28.81 -7.30 -12.73
C VAL A 132 28.70 -7.77 -14.19
N GLN A 133 28.29 -6.88 -15.11
CA GLN A 133 28.33 -7.10 -16.56
C GLN A 133 29.64 -6.59 -17.14
#